data_AF-Q7YB10-F1
#
_entry.id   AF-Q7YB10-F1
#
_cell.length_a   1.000
_cell.length_b   1.000
_cell.length_c   1.000
_cell.angle_alpha   90.00
_cell.angle_beta   90.00
_cell.angle_gamma   90.00
#
_symmetry.space_group_name_H-M   'P 1'
#
loop_
_entity.id
_entity.type
_entity.pdbx_description
1 polymer ?
#
loop_
_entity_poly.entity_id
_entity_poly.type
_entity_poly.pdbx_seq_one_letter_code
_entity_poly.pdbx_strand_id
1 'polypeptide(L)'
;IMAIFISSLAAGTIITMSSYHWLMAWTGLEINTLAIVPIMTKLHHPRATEAATKYFLTQATASAMILLSSSINAWYTGQWDIMQMTNQLACTLMTAALTMKLGLAPVHFWLPEVMQG
;
A
#
# COMPACT_ATOMS: atom_id res chain seq x y z
N ILE A 1 2.17 -8.29 -22.08
CA ILE A 1 1.25 -7.66 -21.10
C ILE A 1 1.47 -8.21 -19.69
N MET A 2 1.29 -9.52 -19.44
CA MET A 2 1.48 -10.06 -18.08
C MET A 2 2.90 -9.87 -17.52
N ALA A 3 3.92 -9.99 -18.37
CA ALA A 3 5.30 -9.70 -17.98
C ALA A 3 5.48 -8.25 -17.47
N ILE A 4 4.72 -7.28 -17.98
CA ILE A 4 4.76 -5.87 -17.56
C ILE A 4 4.19 -5.71 -16.15
N PHE A 5 3.12 -6.43 -15.82
CA PHE A 5 2.53 -6.42 -14.47
C PHE A 5 3.44 -7.10 -13.45
N ILE A 6 4.08 -8.21 -13.81
CA ILE A 6 5.04 -8.88 -12.91
C ILE A 6 6.31 -8.03 -12.73
N SER A 7 6.83 -7.43 -13.80
CA SER A 7 8.01 -6.55 -13.69
C SER A 7 7.70 -5.27 -12.91
N SER A 8 6.48 -4.73 -13.00
CA SER A 8 6.07 -3.56 -12.20
C SER A 8 5.91 -3.90 -10.72
N LEU A 9 5.40 -5.09 -10.36
CA LEU A 9 5.44 -5.58 -8.97
C LEU A 9 6.87 -5.65 -8.41
N ALA A 10 7.80 -6.21 -9.19
CA ALA A 10 9.21 -6.24 -8.81
C ALA A 10 9.79 -4.81 -8.69
N ALA A 11 9.48 -3.92 -9.63
CA ALA A 11 9.95 -2.54 -9.57
C ALA A 11 9.40 -1.78 -8.36
N GLY A 12 8.11 -1.90 -8.06
CA GLY A 12 7.48 -1.22 -6.92
C GLY A 12 8.06 -1.67 -5.57
N THR A 13 8.29 -2.98 -5.41
CA THR A 13 8.99 -3.51 -4.22
C THR A 13 10.43 -3.02 -4.11
N ILE A 14 11.20 -3.01 -5.21
CA ILE A 14 12.57 -2.50 -5.23
C ILE A 14 12.60 -1.01 -4.86
N ILE A 15 11.75 -0.18 -5.49
CA ILE A 15 11.65 1.26 -5.20
C ILE A 15 11.37 1.47 -3.71
N THR A 16 10.43 0.72 -3.14
CA THR A 16 10.08 0.84 -1.71
C THR A 16 11.27 0.50 -0.82
N MET A 17 12.00 -0.59 -1.10
CA MET A 17 13.16 -1.02 -0.30
C MET A 17 14.36 -0.09 -0.42
N SER A 18 14.59 0.51 -1.59
CA SER A 18 15.73 1.41 -1.83
C SER A 18 15.46 2.87 -1.46
N SER A 19 14.24 3.20 -1.04
CA SER A 19 13.84 4.58 -0.76
C SER A 19 14.32 5.07 0.60
N TYR A 20 14.74 6.34 0.64
CA TYR A 20 15.01 7.08 1.89
C TYR A 20 13.98 8.19 2.14
N HIS A 21 13.08 8.43 1.19
CA HIS A 21 12.08 9.49 1.23
C HIS A 21 10.67 8.87 1.22
N TRP A 22 9.81 9.28 2.14
CA TRP A 22 8.48 8.68 2.31
C TRP A 22 7.63 8.73 1.03
N LEU A 23 7.69 9.83 0.28
CA LEU A 23 6.97 9.96 -1.00
C LEU A 23 7.43 8.94 -2.04
N MET A 24 8.73 8.62 -2.11
CA MET A 24 9.26 7.59 -3.03
C MET A 24 8.89 6.18 -2.57
N ALA A 25 8.91 5.92 -1.26
CA ALA A 25 8.41 4.65 -0.73
C ALA A 25 6.92 4.48 -1.05
N TRP A 26 6.13 5.54 -0.94
CA TRP A 26 4.71 5.54 -1.28
C TRP A 26 4.45 5.25 -2.76
N THR A 27 5.20 5.85 -3.69
CA THR A 27 5.03 5.55 -5.12
C THR A 27 5.33 4.09 -5.44
N GLY A 28 6.35 3.49 -4.81
CA GLY A 28 6.63 2.06 -4.94
C GLY A 28 5.46 1.18 -4.47
N LEU A 29 4.82 1.56 -3.36
CA LEU A 29 3.64 0.87 -2.84
C LEU A 29 2.40 1.02 -3.76
N GLU A 30 2.20 2.16 -4.41
CA GLU A 30 1.12 2.36 -5.38
C GLU A 30 1.34 1.60 -6.70
N ILE A 31 2.59 1.48 -7.14
CA ILE A 31 2.90 0.65 -8.31
C ILE A 31 2.49 -0.81 -8.02
N ASN A 32 2.74 -1.31 -6.80
CA ASN A 32 2.33 -2.65 -6.41
C ASN A 32 0.81 -2.85 -6.38
N THR A 33 0.05 -1.87 -5.89
CA THR A 33 -1.43 -1.95 -5.82
C THR A 33 -2.04 -1.95 -7.21
N LEU A 34 -1.57 -1.09 -8.11
CA LEU A 34 -2.07 -1.02 -9.48
C LEU A 34 -1.67 -2.23 -10.32
N ALA A 35 -0.47 -2.77 -10.12
CA ALA A 35 0.04 -3.90 -10.89
C ALA A 35 -0.69 -5.22 -10.56
N ILE A 36 -1.18 -5.40 -9.33
CA ILE A 36 -1.81 -6.66 -8.91
C ILE A 36 -3.30 -6.75 -9.27
N VAL A 37 -4.00 -5.63 -9.41
CA VAL A 37 -5.44 -5.61 -9.74
C VAL A 37 -5.74 -6.36 -11.06
N PRO A 38 -5.02 -6.11 -12.17
CA PRO A 38 -5.21 -6.87 -13.42
C PRO A 38 -4.82 -8.34 -13.33
N ILE A 39 -3.95 -8.71 -12.39
CA ILE A 39 -3.55 -10.11 -12.16
C ILE A 39 -4.68 -10.85 -11.44
N MET A 40 -5.32 -10.21 -10.45
CA MET A 40 -6.45 -10.78 -9.71
C MET A 40 -7.69 -10.98 -10.59
N THR A 41 -7.99 -10.04 -11.50
CA THR A 41 -9.20 -10.12 -12.34
C THR A 41 -9.05 -10.95 -13.62
N LYS A 42 -7.92 -11.65 -13.80
CA LYS A 42 -7.61 -12.40 -15.04
C LYS A 42 -8.71 -13.36 -15.48
N LEU A 43 -9.31 -14.09 -14.54
CA LEU A 43 -10.32 -15.11 -14.83
C LEU A 43 -11.72 -14.53 -15.11
N HIS A 44 -11.90 -13.20 -15.03
CA HIS A 44 -13.15 -12.48 -15.27
C HIS A 44 -14.38 -13.10 -14.57
N HIS A 45 -14.16 -13.72 -13.41
CA HIS A 45 -15.21 -14.28 -12.57
C HIS A 45 -15.75 -13.17 -11.64
N PRO A 46 -17.06 -13.08 -11.39
CA PRO A 46 -17.64 -12.04 -10.52
C PRO A 46 -17.00 -12.00 -9.13
N ARG A 47 -16.64 -13.18 -8.60
CA ARG A 47 -15.93 -13.29 -7.31
C ARG A 47 -14.51 -12.69 -7.33
N ALA A 48 -13.77 -12.89 -8.42
CA ALA A 48 -12.44 -12.33 -8.60
C ALA A 48 -12.50 -10.80 -8.75
N THR A 49 -13.57 -10.27 -9.38
CA THR A 49 -13.81 -8.82 -9.44
C THR A 49 -14.19 -8.23 -8.08
N GLU A 50 -14.96 -8.95 -7.26
CA GLU A 50 -15.27 -8.54 -5.89
C GLU A 50 -14.01 -8.55 -5.00
N ALA A 51 -13.18 -9.59 -5.10
CA ALA A 51 -11.89 -9.64 -4.41
C ALA A 51 -10.97 -8.48 -4.83
N ALA A 52 -10.81 -8.24 -6.13
CA ALA A 52 -9.97 -7.17 -6.63
C ALA A 52 -10.45 -5.77 -6.19
N THR A 53 -11.76 -5.53 -6.15
CA THR A 53 -12.33 -4.25 -5.68
C THR A 53 -12.13 -4.06 -4.18
N LYS A 54 -12.34 -5.10 -3.37
CA LYS A 54 -12.06 -5.06 -1.92
C LYS A 54 -10.59 -4.80 -1.64
N TYR A 55 -9.69 -5.52 -2.33
CA TYR A 55 -8.25 -5.29 -2.25
C TYR A 55 -7.89 -3.85 -2.62
N PHE A 56 -8.41 -3.35 -3.74
CA PHE A 56 -8.11 -1.99 -4.20
C PHE A 56 -8.54 -0.94 -3.17
N LEU A 57 -9.76 -1.04 -2.64
CA LEU A 57 -10.27 -0.09 -1.66
C LEU A 57 -9.46 -0.12 -0.36
N THR A 58 -9.17 -1.31 0.18
CA THR A 58 -8.39 -1.42 1.42
C THR A 58 -6.98 -0.90 1.25
N GLN A 59 -6.33 -1.22 0.12
CA GLN A 59 -4.98 -0.75 -0.14
C GLN A 59 -4.92 0.75 -0.47
N ALA A 60 -5.90 1.30 -1.17
CA ALA A 60 -6.00 2.74 -1.45
C ALA A 60 -6.17 3.55 -0.15
N THR A 61 -7.04 3.08 0.77
CA THR A 61 -7.20 3.72 2.08
C THR A 61 -5.93 3.65 2.91
N ALA A 62 -5.25 2.50 2.96
CA ALA A 62 -3.95 2.37 3.62
C ALA A 62 -2.90 3.30 3.00
N SER A 63 -2.88 3.42 1.68
CA SER A 63 -1.99 4.30 0.95
C SER A 63 -2.22 5.79 1.26
N ALA A 64 -3.49 6.21 1.31
CA ALA A 64 -3.87 7.55 1.73
C ALA A 64 -3.43 7.86 3.16
N MET A 65 -3.52 6.90 4.09
CA MET A 65 -3.02 7.07 5.45
C MET A 65 -1.49 7.18 5.53
N ILE A 66 -0.73 6.50 4.66
CA ILE A 66 0.73 6.66 4.54
C ILE A 66 1.08 8.10 4.09
N LEU A 67 0.37 8.64 3.10
CA LEU A 67 0.55 10.03 2.69
C LEU A 67 0.14 11.03 3.78
N LEU A 68 -0.97 10.78 4.46
CA LEU A 68 -1.41 11.65 5.55
C LEU A 68 -0.42 11.65 6.72
N SER A 69 0.05 10.49 7.15
CA SER A 69 1.04 10.40 8.23
C SER A 69 2.38 11.03 7.85
N SER A 70 2.88 10.79 6.64
CA SER A 70 4.12 11.40 6.16
C SER A 70 4.01 12.92 5.99
N SER A 71 2.87 13.43 5.49
CA SER A 71 2.63 14.88 5.39
C SER A 71 2.48 15.56 6.74
N ILE A 72 1.81 14.92 7.71
CA ILE A 72 1.79 15.41 9.11
C ILE A 72 3.23 15.48 9.63
N ASN A 73 4.02 14.42 9.48
CA ASN A 73 5.40 14.42 9.96
C ASN A 73 6.24 15.54 9.30
N ALA A 74 6.16 15.66 7.97
CA ALA A 74 6.86 16.70 7.21
C ALA A 74 6.40 18.12 7.56
N TRP A 75 5.13 18.30 7.94
CA TRP A 75 4.63 19.58 8.44
C TRP A 75 5.30 19.99 9.76
N TYR A 76 5.58 19.04 10.64
CA TYR A 76 6.24 19.30 11.93
C TYR A 76 7.77 19.42 11.82
N THR A 77 8.43 18.58 11.01
CA THR A 77 9.89 18.50 10.94
C THR A 77 10.49 19.25 9.76
N GLY A 78 9.69 19.59 8.74
CA GLY A 78 10.16 20.12 7.46
C GLY A 78 10.88 19.10 6.58
N GLN A 79 10.89 17.81 6.95
CA GLN A 79 11.64 16.75 6.28
C GLN A 79 10.75 15.56 5.93
N TRP A 80 11.07 14.88 4.84
CA TRP A 80 10.36 13.69 4.36
C TRP A 80 11.14 12.39 4.53
N ASP A 81 12.23 12.44 5.30
CA ASP A 81 13.09 11.30 5.57
C ASP A 81 12.33 10.21 6.33
N ILE A 82 12.54 8.96 5.91
CA ILE A 82 11.92 7.77 6.52
C ILE A 82 12.38 7.60 7.98
N MET A 83 13.65 7.92 8.27
CA MET A 83 14.23 7.72 9.60
C MET A 83 13.78 8.79 10.61
N GLN A 84 13.21 9.90 10.16
CA GLN A 84 12.86 11.04 11.01
C GLN A 84 11.36 11.15 11.29
N MET A 85 10.73 10.06 11.72
CA MET A 85 9.36 10.10 12.25
C MET A 85 9.36 10.43 13.75
N THR A 86 9.04 11.68 14.08
CA THR A 86 9.11 12.19 15.47
C THR A 86 7.74 12.55 16.05
N ASN A 87 6.76 12.85 15.20
CA ASN A 87 5.41 13.18 15.65
C ASN A 87 4.64 11.90 16.03
N GLN A 88 4.19 11.81 17.30
CA GLN A 88 3.48 10.64 17.82
C GLN A 88 2.23 10.29 17.00
N LEU A 89 1.44 11.28 16.58
CA LEU A 89 0.25 11.06 15.76
C LEU A 89 0.65 10.48 14.40
N ALA A 90 1.66 11.04 13.74
CA ALA A 90 2.17 10.51 12.48
C ALA A 90 2.67 9.06 12.60
N CYS A 91 3.42 8.73 13.65
CA CYS A 91 3.89 7.36 13.91
C CYS A 91 2.72 6.37 14.10
N THR A 92 1.70 6.76 14.86
CA THR A 92 0.53 5.90 15.08
C THR A 92 -0.29 5.69 13.80
N LEU A 93 -0.48 6.73 12.99
CA LEU A 93 -1.16 6.61 11.70
C LEU A 93 -0.35 5.78 10.70
N MET A 94 0.98 5.94 10.68
CA MET A 94 1.86 5.16 9.81
C MET A 94 1.83 3.67 10.16
N THR A 95 1.89 3.34 11.46
CA THR A 95 1.78 1.95 11.92
C THR A 95 0.40 1.35 11.64
N ALA A 96 -0.67 2.10 11.86
CA ALA A 96 -2.03 1.69 11.46
C ALA A 96 -2.13 1.45 9.94
N ALA A 97 -1.49 2.28 9.12
CA ALA A 97 -1.50 2.13 7.67
C ALA A 97 -0.72 0.89 7.20
N LEU A 98 0.46 0.65 7.77
CA LEU A 98 1.27 -0.53 7.45
C LEU A 98 0.60 -1.83 7.90
N THR A 99 -0.02 -1.85 9.09
CA THR A 99 -0.80 -3.00 9.57
C THR A 99 -1.98 -3.29 8.66
N MET A 100 -2.66 -2.26 8.14
CA MET A 100 -3.72 -2.42 7.15
C MET A 100 -3.21 -2.97 5.82
N LYS A 101 -2.06 -2.48 5.30
CA LYS A 101 -1.44 -3.02 4.08
C LYS A 101 -1.06 -4.49 4.20
N LEU A 102 -0.55 -4.91 5.36
CA LEU A 102 -0.15 -6.29 5.64
C LEU A 102 -1.34 -7.21 5.97
N GLY A 103 -2.52 -6.65 6.28
CA GLY A 103 -3.68 -7.44 6.71
C GLY A 103 -3.54 -7.99 8.13
N LEU A 104 -2.87 -7.26 9.02
CA LEU A 104 -2.73 -7.64 10.44
C LEU A 104 -4.01 -7.30 11.22
N ALA A 105 -4.24 -8.00 12.34
CA ALA A 105 -5.34 -7.68 13.25
C ALA A 105 -5.18 -6.25 13.82
N PRO A 106 -6.27 -5.47 13.99
CA PRO A 106 -7.68 -5.82 13.79
C PRO A 106 -8.19 -5.72 12.34
N VAL A 107 -7.39 -5.20 11.40
CA VAL A 107 -7.81 -4.83 10.02
C VAL A 107 -7.63 -5.96 8.99
N HIS A 108 -7.57 -7.21 9.46
CA HIS A 108 -7.30 -8.40 8.66
C HIS A 108 -8.49 -8.91 7.81
N PHE A 109 -9.70 -8.37 8.00
CA PHE A 109 -10.94 -8.91 7.41
C PHE A 109 -10.94 -8.97 5.88
N TRP A 110 -10.19 -8.10 5.20
CA TRP A 110 -10.11 -8.13 3.74
C TRP A 110 -9.32 -9.33 3.20
N LEU A 111 -8.39 -9.87 3.98
CA LEU A 111 -7.43 -10.87 3.50
C LEU A 111 -8.08 -12.24 3.22
N PRO A 112 -8.92 -12.81 4.11
CA PRO A 112 -9.63 -14.06 3.81
C PRO A 112 -10.55 -13.97 2.61
N GLU A 113 -11.27 -12.85 2.45
CA GLU A 113 -12.20 -12.65 1.33
C GLU A 113 -11.48 -12.52 0.00
N VAL A 114 -10.34 -11.82 -0.03
CA VAL A 114 -9.51 -11.67 -1.24
C VAL A 114 -8.82 -12.98 -1.63
N MET A 115 -8.38 -13.78 -0.66
CA MET A 115 -7.77 -15.08 -0.94
C MET A 115 -8.77 -16.13 -1.48
N GLN A 116 -10.06 -15.98 -1.14
CA GLN A 116 -11.09 -16.92 -1.55
C GLN A 116 -11.70 -16.61 -2.92
N GLY A 117 -11.60 -15.35 -3.36
CA GLY A 117 -12.16 -14.85 -4.61
C GLY A 117 -11.32 -15.12 -5.84
#